data_AF-A0A8H7DFU9-F1
#
_entry.id   AF-A0A8H7DFU9-F1
#
_cell.length_a   1.000
_cell.length_b   1.000
_cell.length_c   1.000
_cell.angle_alpha   90.00
_cell.angle_beta   90.00
_cell.angle_gamma   90.00
#
_symmetry.space_group_name_H-M   'P 1'
#
loop_
_entity.id
_entity.type
_entity.pdbx_description
1 polymer ?
#
loop_
_entity_poly.entity_id
_entity_poly.type
_entity_poly.pdbx_seq_one_letter_code
_entity_poly.pdbx_strand_id
1 'polypeptide(L)'
;MYPQRHPALDTTLFEVLETLAEAAEKYQVFPAMNICHIRMRDMVDEHPVEVAVYANKHDYPYLVSEVAPFMIAMDSIEVIGMLPPNLILPWEFPVRYVQDWTNVLQKNAITLPVGCSALAHTPRPVDPSFMY
;
A
#
# COMPACT_ATOMS: atom_id res chain seq x y z
N MET A 1 -34.92 -14.35 -7.52
CA MET A 1 -33.90 -14.33 -6.45
C MET A 1 -34.15 -13.09 -5.59
N TYR A 2 -34.23 -13.24 -4.27
CA TYR A 2 -34.38 -12.10 -3.36
C TYR A 2 -33.00 -11.51 -3.02
N PRO A 3 -32.87 -10.18 -2.87
CA PRO A 3 -31.63 -9.58 -2.39
C PRO A 3 -31.28 -10.13 -1.00
N GLN A 4 -30.10 -10.73 -0.86
CA GLN A 4 -29.55 -11.16 0.42
C GLN A 4 -28.45 -10.20 0.84
N ARG A 5 -28.27 -10.04 2.16
CA ARG A 5 -27.15 -9.27 2.70
C ARG A 5 -25.84 -9.95 2.30
N HIS A 6 -24.87 -9.15 1.86
CA HIS A 6 -23.53 -9.65 1.56
C HIS A 6 -22.89 -10.27 2.81
N PRO A 7 -22.16 -11.39 2.67
CA PRO A 7 -21.39 -11.96 3.77
C PRO A 7 -20.28 -11.00 4.21
N ALA A 8 -19.95 -11.01 5.50
CA ALA A 8 -18.83 -10.26 6.04
C ALA A 8 -17.51 -11.01 5.77
N LEU A 9 -16.44 -10.27 5.47
CA LEU A 9 -15.10 -10.80 5.20
C LEU A 9 -14.10 -10.46 6.31
N ASP A 10 -14.60 -10.08 7.50
CA ASP A 10 -13.77 -9.54 8.59
C ASP A 10 -12.86 -10.59 9.23
N THR A 11 -13.23 -11.87 9.14
CA THR A 11 -12.50 -13.00 9.76
C THR A 11 -12.04 -14.03 8.74
N THR A 12 -11.99 -13.67 7.45
CA THR A 12 -11.53 -14.59 6.40
C THR A 12 -10.02 -14.69 6.39
N LEU A 13 -9.50 -15.90 6.24
CA LEU A 13 -8.07 -16.14 6.04
C LEU A 13 -7.60 -15.53 4.72
N PHE A 14 -6.34 -15.10 4.68
CA PHE A 14 -5.74 -14.48 3.50
C PHE A 14 -5.88 -15.34 2.24
N GLU A 15 -5.58 -16.64 2.32
CA GLU A 15 -5.69 -17.58 1.17
C GLU A 15 -7.11 -17.65 0.58
N VAL A 16 -8.13 -17.58 1.45
CA VAL A 16 -9.53 -17.55 1.01
C VAL A 16 -9.89 -16.19 0.40
N LEU A 17 -9.37 -15.11 0.97
CA LEU A 17 -9.57 -13.76 0.46
C LEU A 17 -8.90 -13.58 -0.91
N GLU A 18 -7.70 -14.09 -1.11
CA GLU A 18 -6.95 -14.06 -2.36
C GLU A 18 -7.70 -14.78 -3.47
N THR A 19 -8.13 -16.01 -3.21
CA THR A 19 -8.89 -16.80 -4.20
C THR A 19 -10.24 -16.15 -4.52
N LEU A 20 -10.90 -15.54 -3.52
CA LEU A 20 -12.14 -14.78 -3.72
C LEU A 20 -11.89 -13.51 -4.54
N ALA A 21 -10.83 -12.76 -4.25
CA ALA A 21 -10.46 -11.55 -4.95
C ALA A 21 -10.16 -11.85 -6.43
N GLU A 22 -9.36 -12.88 -6.70
CA GLU A 22 -9.06 -13.36 -8.06
C GLU A 22 -10.34 -13.75 -8.84
N ALA A 23 -11.27 -14.45 -8.18
CA ALA A 23 -12.55 -14.77 -8.78
C ALA A 23 -13.40 -13.50 -9.03
N ALA A 24 -13.46 -12.58 -8.07
CA ALA A 24 -14.20 -11.33 -8.18
C ALA A 24 -13.70 -10.48 -9.34
N GLU A 25 -12.38 -10.37 -9.52
CA GLU A 25 -11.73 -9.70 -10.64
C GLU A 25 -12.03 -10.40 -11.96
N LYS A 26 -11.83 -11.72 -12.04
CA LYS A 26 -12.07 -12.50 -13.27
C LYS A 26 -13.51 -12.39 -13.77
N TYR A 27 -14.48 -12.40 -12.86
CA TYR A 27 -15.91 -12.31 -13.20
C TYR A 27 -16.46 -10.89 -13.13
N GLN A 28 -15.62 -9.89 -12.85
CA GLN A 28 -15.99 -8.47 -12.78
C GLN A 28 -17.17 -8.22 -11.83
N VAL A 29 -17.15 -8.87 -10.67
CA VAL A 29 -18.16 -8.70 -9.62
C VAL A 29 -17.80 -7.46 -8.80
N PHE A 30 -18.12 -6.27 -9.33
CA PHE A 30 -17.69 -4.98 -8.76
C PHE A 30 -17.92 -4.81 -7.25
N PRO A 31 -19.07 -5.22 -6.66
CA PRO A 31 -19.25 -5.12 -5.21
C PRO A 31 -18.26 -5.99 -4.43
N ALA A 32 -17.93 -7.18 -4.96
CA ALA A 32 -16.97 -8.09 -4.35
C ALA A 32 -15.53 -7.57 -4.53
N MET A 33 -15.17 -7.05 -5.70
CA MET A 33 -13.88 -6.39 -5.93
C MET A 33 -13.64 -5.25 -4.94
N ASN A 34 -14.67 -4.43 -4.72
CA ASN A 34 -14.57 -3.29 -3.80
C ASN A 34 -14.29 -3.73 -2.35
N ILE A 35 -14.94 -4.78 -1.86
CA ILE A 35 -14.66 -5.26 -0.51
C ILE A 35 -13.33 -6.01 -0.43
N CYS A 36 -12.97 -6.78 -1.46
CA CYS A 36 -11.73 -7.57 -1.46
C CYS A 36 -10.49 -6.69 -1.42
N HIS A 37 -10.40 -5.62 -2.24
CA HIS A 37 -9.22 -4.76 -2.21
C HIS A 37 -9.07 -3.99 -0.89
N ILE A 38 -10.18 -3.61 -0.24
CA ILE A 38 -10.15 -2.99 1.10
C ILE A 38 -9.58 -3.97 2.12
N ARG A 39 -10.03 -5.23 2.08
CA ARG A 39 -9.55 -6.26 3.01
C ARG A 39 -8.09 -6.66 2.73
N MET A 40 -7.68 -6.67 1.47
CA MET A 40 -6.27 -6.85 1.09
C MET A 40 -5.39 -5.73 1.66
N ARG A 41 -5.87 -4.49 1.66
CA ARG A 41 -5.20 -3.35 2.28
C ARG A 41 -5.02 -3.52 3.80
N ASP A 42 -6.03 -4.06 4.48
CA ASP A 42 -5.95 -4.28 5.93
C ASP A 42 -4.92 -5.35 6.32
N MET A 43 -4.53 -6.24 5.38
CA MET A 43 -3.61 -7.37 5.59
C MET A 43 -2.19 -7.09 5.05
N VAL A 44 -1.89 -5.84 4.71
CA VAL A 44 -0.59 -5.44 4.14
C VAL A 44 0.57 -5.68 5.11
N ASP A 45 0.32 -5.58 6.41
CA ASP A 45 1.31 -5.83 7.46
C ASP A 45 1.66 -7.32 7.61
N GLU A 46 0.68 -8.20 7.45
CA GLU A 46 0.85 -9.66 7.55
C GLU A 46 1.37 -10.28 6.24
N HIS A 47 0.88 -9.80 5.08
CA HIS A 47 1.12 -10.39 3.76
C HIS A 47 1.55 -9.35 2.71
N PRO A 48 2.64 -8.58 2.94
CA PRO A 48 3.01 -7.47 2.06
C PRO A 48 3.33 -7.93 0.63
N VAL A 49 4.04 -9.04 0.45
CA VAL A 49 4.50 -9.45 -0.88
C VAL A 49 3.32 -9.93 -1.74
N GLU A 50 2.45 -10.76 -1.19
CA GLU A 50 1.29 -11.29 -1.86
C GLU A 50 0.30 -10.17 -2.23
N VAL A 51 0.10 -9.21 -1.32
CA VAL A 51 -0.73 -8.03 -1.59
C VAL A 51 -0.12 -7.16 -2.69
N ALA A 52 1.20 -6.97 -2.74
CA ALA A 52 1.86 -6.27 -3.85
C ALA A 52 1.68 -7.00 -5.19
N VAL A 53 1.76 -8.34 -5.21
CA VAL A 53 1.53 -9.12 -6.43
C VAL A 53 0.09 -8.96 -6.92
N TYR A 54 -0.88 -9.08 -6.02
CA TYR A 54 -2.30 -8.83 -6.32
C TYR A 54 -2.52 -7.40 -6.85
N ALA A 55 -1.96 -6.39 -6.17
CA ALA A 55 -2.13 -4.99 -6.53
C ALA A 55 -1.54 -4.67 -7.91
N ASN A 56 -0.36 -5.22 -8.23
CA ASN A 56 0.24 -5.05 -9.55
C ASN A 56 -0.52 -5.79 -10.65
N LYS A 57 -1.07 -6.97 -10.35
CA LYS A 57 -1.78 -7.80 -11.34
C LYS A 57 -3.11 -7.18 -11.79
N HIS A 58 -3.80 -6.48 -10.90
CA HIS A 58 -5.13 -5.88 -11.16
C HIS A 58 -5.09 -4.34 -11.20
N ASP A 59 -3.90 -3.75 -11.37
CA ASP A 59 -3.69 -2.30 -11.54
C ASP A 59 -4.26 -1.44 -10.39
N TYR A 60 -3.93 -1.80 -9.14
CA TYR A 60 -4.22 -1.00 -7.94
C TYR A 60 -2.99 -0.20 -7.46
N PRO A 61 -2.62 0.92 -8.11
CA PRO A 61 -1.38 1.66 -7.80
C PRO A 61 -1.35 2.24 -6.38
N TYR A 62 -2.52 2.57 -5.84
CA TYR A 62 -2.64 3.04 -4.46
C TYR A 62 -2.20 1.94 -3.47
N LEU A 63 -2.65 0.71 -3.67
CA LEU A 63 -2.30 -0.41 -2.81
C LEU A 63 -0.81 -0.75 -2.92
N VAL A 64 -0.22 -0.66 -4.11
CA VAL A 64 1.24 -0.79 -4.29
C VAL A 64 2.00 0.26 -3.46
N SER A 65 1.52 1.51 -3.45
CA SER A 65 2.17 2.58 -2.67
C SER A 65 2.10 2.37 -1.16
N GLU A 66 1.03 1.72 -0.67
CA GLU A 66 0.86 1.43 0.75
C GLU A 66 1.67 0.23 1.21
N VAL A 67 1.83 -0.76 0.33
CA VAL A 67 2.64 -1.95 0.60
C VAL A 67 4.14 -1.65 0.54
N ALA A 68 4.54 -0.69 -0.28
CA ALA A 68 5.93 -0.32 -0.48
C ALA A 68 6.76 -0.21 0.82
N PRO A 69 6.37 0.57 1.86
CA PRO A 69 7.15 0.70 3.10
C PRO A 69 7.41 -0.64 3.81
N PHE A 70 6.46 -1.58 3.76
CA PHE A 70 6.61 -2.89 4.37
C PHE A 70 7.62 -3.75 3.61
N MET A 71 7.52 -3.78 2.28
CA MET A 71 8.47 -4.52 1.44
C MET A 71 9.89 -3.94 1.47
N ILE A 72 10.04 -2.63 1.63
CA ILE A 72 11.35 -1.97 1.79
C ILE A 72 12.01 -2.38 3.11
N ALA A 73 11.22 -2.59 4.16
CA ALA A 73 11.73 -3.01 5.47
C ALA A 73 12.19 -4.47 5.49
N MET A 74 11.78 -5.28 4.50
CA MET A 74 12.20 -6.66 4.33
C MET A 74 13.56 -6.77 3.63
N ASP A 75 14.20 -7.93 3.72
CA ASP A 75 15.44 -8.19 2.98
C ASP A 75 15.17 -8.22 1.48
N SER A 76 15.95 -7.44 0.71
CA SER A 76 15.71 -7.28 -0.73
C SER A 76 15.91 -8.58 -1.52
N ILE A 77 16.79 -9.48 -1.06
CA ILE A 77 17.03 -10.76 -1.73
C ILE A 77 15.81 -11.68 -1.53
N GLU A 78 15.23 -11.68 -0.33
CA GLU A 78 14.02 -12.41 0.00
C GLU A 78 12.82 -11.93 -0.84
N VAL A 79 12.61 -10.61 -0.92
CA VAL A 79 11.52 -10.01 -1.70
C VAL A 79 11.63 -10.33 -3.19
N ILE A 80 12.84 -10.23 -3.77
CA ILE A 80 13.08 -10.58 -5.17
C ILE A 80 12.81 -12.07 -5.44
N GLY A 81 13.08 -12.95 -4.47
CA GLY A 81 12.81 -14.38 -4.58
C GLY A 81 11.31 -14.74 -4.57
N MET A 82 10.49 -13.93 -3.91
CA MET A 82 9.04 -14.15 -3.81
C MET A 82 8.25 -13.47 -4.96
N LEU A 83 8.79 -12.40 -5.54
CA LEU A 83 8.14 -11.69 -6.63
C LEU A 83 8.18 -12.49 -7.94
N PRO A 84 7.09 -12.47 -8.72
CA PRO A 84 7.10 -13.06 -10.05
C PRO A 84 8.03 -12.25 -10.99
N PRO A 85 8.67 -12.88 -11.99
CA PRO A 85 9.73 -12.25 -12.78
C PRO A 85 9.34 -10.95 -13.48
N ASN A 86 8.06 -10.80 -13.85
CA ASN A 86 7.52 -9.60 -14.49
C ASN A 86 7.41 -8.39 -13.54
N LEU A 87 7.45 -8.62 -12.22
CA LEU A 87 7.37 -7.57 -11.20
C LEU A 87 8.72 -7.19 -10.61
N ILE A 88 9.78 -7.97 -10.86
CA ILE A 88 11.14 -7.65 -10.39
C ILE A 88 11.59 -6.30 -10.95
N LEU A 89 11.53 -6.10 -12.27
CA LEU A 89 11.97 -4.84 -12.89
C LEU A 89 11.11 -3.62 -12.47
N PRO A 90 9.76 -3.68 -12.46
CA PRO A 90 8.95 -2.61 -11.89
C PRO A 90 9.27 -2.30 -10.43
N TRP A 91 9.64 -3.30 -9.63
CA TRP A 91 9.97 -3.14 -8.21
C TRP A 91 11.36 -2.54 -7.94
N GLU A 92 12.33 -2.77 -8.84
CA GLU A 92 13.67 -2.16 -8.77
C GLU A 92 13.61 -0.63 -8.78
N PHE A 93 12.63 -0.01 -9.46
CA PHE A 93 12.50 1.45 -9.54
C PHE A 93 12.02 2.12 -8.22
N PRO A 94 10.93 1.65 -7.57
CA PRO A 94 10.55 2.08 -6.22
C PRO A 94 11.63 1.84 -5.16
N VAL A 95 12.34 0.71 -5.20
CA VAL A 95 13.44 0.43 -4.27
C VAL A 95 14.56 1.45 -4.43
N ARG A 96 14.96 1.77 -5.67
CA ARG A 96 15.94 2.82 -5.96
C ARG A 96 15.48 4.19 -5.50
N TYR A 97 14.22 4.54 -5.77
CA TYR A 97 13.65 5.80 -5.29
C TYR A 97 13.78 5.90 -3.77
N VAL A 98 13.41 4.86 -3.02
CA VAL A 98 13.51 4.86 -1.57
C VAL A 98 14.95 4.89 -1.07
N GLN A 99 15.87 4.16 -1.72
CA GLN A 99 17.30 4.25 -1.43
C GLN A 99 17.82 5.68 -1.63
N ASP A 100 17.40 6.35 -2.70
CA ASP A 100 17.75 7.75 -2.94
C ASP A 100 17.18 8.68 -1.87
N TRP A 101 15.92 8.49 -1.46
CA TRP A 101 15.31 9.27 -0.38
C TRP A 101 15.92 9.01 0.99
N THR A 102 16.23 7.77 1.34
CA THR A 102 16.90 7.42 2.60
C THR A 102 18.31 8.01 2.65
N ASN A 103 19.04 7.99 1.53
CA ASN A 103 20.32 8.69 1.40
C ASN A 103 20.19 10.20 1.57
N VAL A 104 19.16 10.83 0.99
CA VAL A 104 18.88 12.27 1.18
C VAL A 104 18.54 12.57 2.65
N LEU A 105 17.70 11.75 3.28
CA LEU A 105 17.33 11.90 4.69
C LEU A 105 18.54 11.70 5.62
N GLN A 106 19.42 10.73 5.37
CA GLN A 106 20.65 10.54 6.15
C GLN A 106 21.62 11.71 5.99
N LYS A 107 21.83 12.19 4.75
CA LYS A 107 22.66 13.37 4.46
C LYS A 107 22.13 14.62 5.16
N ASN A 108 20.80 14.78 5.24
CA ASN A 108 20.14 15.91 5.88
C ASN A 108 19.93 15.73 7.40
N ALA A 109 19.95 14.50 7.92
CA ALA A 109 19.88 14.24 9.37
C ALA A 109 21.17 14.64 10.08
N ILE A 110 22.31 14.59 9.39
CA ILE A 110 23.60 15.08 9.89
C ILE A 110 23.61 16.63 9.95
N THR A 111 22.73 17.32 9.22
CA THR A 111 22.67 18.79 9.18
C THR A 111 21.61 19.42 10.08
N LEU A 112 20.84 18.64 10.85
CA LEU A 112 20.05 19.21 11.94
C LEU A 112 20.99 19.47 13.13
N PRO A 113 21.33 20.74 13.46
CA PRO A 113 21.93 21.01 14.74
C PRO A 113 20.91 20.56 15.79
N VAL A 114 21.40 19.86 16.82
CA VAL A 114 20.61 19.29 17.94
C VAL A 114 20.01 20.37 18.85
N GLY A 115 19.72 21.56 18.32
CA GLY A 115 19.19 22.71 19.02
C GLY A 115 18.21 23.48 18.15
N CYS A 116 16.96 23.03 18.09
CA CYS A 116 15.84 23.92 17.85
C CYS A 116 14.59 23.42 18.59
N SER A 117 14.64 23.52 19.90
CA SER A 117 13.46 23.58 20.75
C SER A 117 12.89 25.01 20.70
N ALA A 118 12.09 25.31 19.67
CA ALA A 118 11.13 26.42 19.57
C ALA A 118 10.51 26.33 18.16
N LEU A 119 9.22 26.16 17.92
CA LEU A 119 8.09 26.90 18.48
C LEU A 119 6.82 26.03 18.42
N ALA A 120 6.15 25.93 19.56
CA ALA A 120 4.71 25.74 19.60
C ALA A 120 3.98 26.98 19.03
N HIS A 121 2.73 26.78 18.57
CA HIS A 121 1.71 27.75 18.14
C HIS A 121 1.86 28.32 16.71
N THR A 122 0.86 28.30 15.80
CA THR A 122 -0.63 28.24 15.87
C THR A 122 -1.21 27.85 14.50
N PRO A 123 -2.50 27.43 14.40
CA PRO A 123 -3.16 27.12 13.13
C PRO A 123 -3.41 28.39 12.28
N ARG A 124 -3.27 28.31 10.95
CA ARG A 124 -3.69 29.38 10.03
C ARG A 124 -5.15 29.19 9.58
N PRO A 125 -5.92 30.29 9.44
CA PRO A 125 -7.34 30.28 9.13
C PRO A 125 -7.58 30.02 7.63
N VAL A 126 -8.62 29.26 7.30
CA VAL A 126 -9.13 29.11 5.93
C VAL A 126 -10.06 30.30 5.64
N ASP A 127 -9.69 31.09 4.64
CA ASP A 127 -10.46 32.23 4.11
C ASP A 127 -11.68 31.72 3.32
N PRO A 128 -12.92 32.14 3.64
CA PRO A 128 -14.14 31.59 3.06
C PRO A 128 -14.51 32.16 1.67
N SER A 129 -13.55 32.64 0.87
CA SER A 129 -13.84 33.30 -0.42
C SER A 129 -13.86 32.39 -1.66
N PHE A 130 -13.99 31.07 -1.50
CA PHE A 130 -14.23 30.14 -2.61
C PHE A 130 -15.50 29.31 -2.37
N MET A 131 -16.64 29.99 -2.38
CA MET A 131 -17.94 29.36 -2.55
C MET A 131 -18.85 30.32 -3.33
N TYR A 132 -18.73 30.30 -4.66
CA TYR A 132 -19.79 30.67 -5.60
C TYR A 132 -19.63 29.85 -6.87
#